data_AF-A0A4R1RZN6-F1
#
_entry.id   AF-A0A4R1RZN6-F1
#
_cell.length_a   1.000
_cell.length_b   1.000
_cell.length_c   1.000
_cell.angle_alpha   90.00
_cell.angle_beta   90.00
_cell.angle_gamma   90.00
#
_symmetry.space_group_name_H-M   'P 1'
#
loop_
_entity.id
_entity.type
_entity.pdbx_description
1 polymer ?
#
loop_
_entity_poly.entity_id
_entity_poly.type
_entity_poly.pdbx_seq_one_letter_code
_entity_poly.pdbx_strand_id
1 'polypeptide(L)'
;MRKTLIAIVLGAVLGATAGLPANAEDLSPSLLWGRAMPPGPDARVKITEPYARMVARDAYFWAWPMLNIYNKRLGFGQAPEPGLLDGILPFAPVNRLAMLTDYIDPAERAVACPNQDVAYGGGPLGLDVSPVVIQVPDFGDRFWVYQIVDLRTDSFASLGKMYGTTPGFYLLVGPNWHGNVPKGITRVFRSTTNTGFVAPRVFVDDTPDDKRAAQGAISGIDMYPLAEFDGTMKRHDWSKLPKFPSPGSGGGAETKWVFPDKFIDQLPLVLADAQPLPGEEARYAQMLAVVEATKMDPALKKAVIDEATRSRPCFSSATGDCGCRIIGAPPPTTPPSGPTRSPALRSPSPTSSSTRRSKPSISIRTSTLRARGSTAPTAIQ
;
A
#
# COMPACT_ATOMS: atom_id res chain seq x y z
N MET A 1 -51.54 -23.69 55.41
CA MET A 1 -50.27 -23.99 56.13
C MET A 1 -49.28 -24.58 55.14
N ARG A 2 -48.05 -24.07 55.18
CA ARG A 2 -46.89 -24.36 54.33
C ARG A 2 -46.61 -25.87 54.18
N LYS A 3 -46.27 -26.32 52.97
CA LYS A 3 -45.22 -27.33 52.75
C LYS A 3 -44.38 -26.96 51.53
N THR A 4 -43.13 -26.65 51.85
CA THR A 4 -42.01 -26.31 50.98
C THR A 4 -41.50 -27.57 50.28
N LEU A 5 -41.30 -27.53 48.95
CA LEU A 5 -40.40 -28.43 48.26
C LEU A 5 -39.25 -27.61 47.67
N ILE A 6 -38.05 -28.02 48.02
CA ILE A 6 -36.76 -27.47 47.60
C ILE A 6 -36.51 -27.95 46.16
N ALA A 7 -36.37 -27.03 45.21
CA ALA A 7 -35.81 -27.29 43.89
C ALA A 7 -34.44 -26.61 43.79
N ILE A 8 -33.43 -27.43 43.54
CA ILE A 8 -32.02 -27.05 43.38
C ILE A 8 -31.89 -26.25 42.08
N VAL A 9 -31.49 -24.97 42.19
CA VAL A 9 -31.11 -24.15 41.04
C VAL A 9 -29.61 -24.35 40.79
N LEU A 10 -29.28 -25.09 39.73
CA LEU A 10 -27.94 -25.08 39.15
C LEU A 10 -27.79 -23.77 38.35
N GLY A 11 -27.22 -22.75 38.98
CA GLY A 11 -26.83 -21.51 38.30
C GLY A 11 -25.55 -21.75 37.50
N ALA A 12 -25.67 -21.95 36.19
CA ALA A 12 -24.55 -21.82 35.27
C ALA A 12 -24.18 -20.33 35.19
N VAL A 13 -23.05 -19.97 35.80
CA VAL A 13 -22.44 -18.64 35.67
C VAL A 13 -21.93 -18.51 34.23
N LEU A 14 -22.69 -17.81 33.38
CA LEU A 14 -22.16 -17.26 32.14
C LEU A 14 -21.10 -16.22 32.50
N GLY A 15 -19.83 -16.59 32.35
CA GLY A 15 -18.72 -15.64 32.35
C GLY A 15 -18.83 -14.77 31.10
N ALA A 16 -19.36 -13.55 31.25
CA ALA A 16 -19.23 -12.51 30.24
C ALA A 16 -17.76 -12.09 30.17
N THR A 17 -17.00 -12.62 29.21
CA THR A 17 -15.72 -12.03 28.82
C THR A 17 -16.02 -10.74 28.07
N ALA A 18 -16.09 -9.63 28.79
CA ALA A 18 -16.06 -8.31 28.19
C ALA A 18 -14.75 -8.19 27.40
N GLY A 19 -14.86 -8.04 26.07
CA GLY A 19 -13.72 -7.69 25.23
C GLY A 19 -13.17 -6.36 25.70
N LEU A 20 -11.90 -6.33 26.09
CA LEU A 20 -11.17 -5.08 26.28
C LEU A 20 -11.18 -4.32 24.95
N PRO A 21 -11.62 -3.06 24.90
CA PRO A 21 -11.38 -2.25 23.71
C PRO A 21 -9.87 -2.11 23.55
N ALA A 22 -9.38 -2.37 22.34
CA ALA A 22 -8.02 -1.98 21.96
C ALA A 22 -7.98 -0.45 21.95
N ASN A 23 -7.69 0.15 23.11
CA ASN A 23 -7.31 1.55 23.18
C ASN A 23 -5.95 1.65 22.50
N ALA A 24 -5.91 2.20 21.30
CA ALA A 24 -4.67 2.78 20.81
C ALA A 24 -4.28 3.85 21.84
N GLU A 25 -3.14 3.66 22.52
CA GLU A 25 -2.59 4.73 23.36
C GLU A 25 -2.32 5.93 22.46
N ASP A 26 -3.01 7.05 22.71
CA ASP A 26 -2.67 8.32 22.09
C ASP A 26 -1.22 8.64 22.45
N LEU A 27 -0.33 8.54 21.47
CA LEU A 27 1.08 8.87 21.64
C LEU A 27 1.16 10.35 22.02
N SER A 28 1.65 10.63 23.23
CA SER A 28 1.90 12.00 23.66
C SER A 28 2.95 12.64 22.75
N PRO A 29 2.70 13.83 22.19
CA PRO A 29 3.69 14.52 21.38
C PRO A 29 5.00 14.74 22.13
N SER A 30 6.11 14.79 21.39
CA SER A 30 7.42 15.09 21.99
C SER A 30 7.43 16.48 22.65
N LEU A 31 8.31 16.68 23.62
CA LEU A 31 8.42 17.91 24.44
C LEU A 31 8.52 19.21 23.62
N LEU A 32 8.93 19.13 22.36
CA LEU A 32 9.14 20.26 21.45
C LEU A 32 8.14 20.30 20.27
N TRP A 33 7.07 19.52 20.30
CA TRP A 33 6.08 19.45 19.22
C TRP A 33 5.49 20.82 18.83
N GLY A 34 5.31 21.72 19.80
CA GLY A 34 4.79 23.07 19.56
C GLY A 34 5.83 24.11 19.12
N ARG A 35 7.11 23.73 18.99
CA ARG A 35 8.16 24.68 18.59
C ARG A 35 8.16 24.82 17.06
N ALA A 36 8.23 26.07 16.58
CA ALA A 36 8.39 26.33 15.16
C ALA A 36 9.62 25.60 14.61
N MET A 37 9.41 24.81 13.55
CA MET A 37 10.49 24.11 12.88
C MET A 37 11.46 25.12 12.25
N PRO A 38 12.78 24.85 12.28
CA PRO A 38 13.74 25.72 11.59
C PRO A 38 13.42 25.74 10.09
N PRO A 39 13.57 26.90 9.41
CA PRO A 39 13.37 26.97 7.98
C PRO A 39 14.39 26.07 7.25
N GLY A 40 14.07 25.71 6.00
CA GLY A 40 15.04 25.07 5.11
C GLY A 40 16.28 25.94 4.86
N PRO A 41 17.33 25.40 4.22
CA PRO A 41 18.53 26.14 3.88
C PRO A 41 18.20 27.39 3.07
N ASP A 42 18.92 28.48 3.32
CA ASP A 42 18.80 29.71 2.55
C ASP A 42 19.22 29.44 1.10
N ALA A 43 18.30 29.62 0.15
CA ALA A 43 18.54 29.39 -1.27
C ALA A 43 19.61 30.34 -1.86
N ARG A 44 20.02 31.39 -1.15
CA ARG A 44 21.13 32.29 -1.52
C ARG A 44 22.50 31.72 -1.15
N VAL A 45 22.54 30.70 -0.30
CA VAL A 45 23.79 30.01 0.04
C VAL A 45 24.06 28.91 -1.00
N LYS A 46 25.32 28.75 -1.38
CA LYS A 46 25.72 27.70 -2.32
C LYS A 46 25.37 26.32 -1.76
N ILE A 47 24.41 25.65 -2.39
CA ILE A 47 24.14 24.24 -2.14
C ILE A 47 25.32 23.42 -2.67
N THR A 48 25.97 22.70 -1.77
CA THR A 48 27.12 21.85 -2.12
C THR A 48 26.64 20.49 -2.64
N GLU A 49 27.45 19.86 -3.48
CA GLU A 49 27.14 18.50 -3.97
C GLU A 49 26.89 17.49 -2.84
N PRO A 50 27.72 17.41 -1.76
CA PRO A 50 27.46 16.46 -0.67
C PRO A 50 26.11 16.69 0.02
N TYR A 51 25.72 17.96 0.21
CA TYR A 51 24.43 18.29 0.82
C TYR A 51 23.27 17.92 -0.12
N ALA A 52 23.36 18.26 -1.40
CA ALA A 52 22.33 17.91 -2.38
C ALA A 52 22.14 16.38 -2.47
N ARG A 53 23.22 15.60 -2.45
CA ARG A 53 23.15 14.12 -2.42
C ARG A 53 22.47 13.61 -1.14
N MET A 54 22.84 14.15 0.02
CA MET A 54 22.21 13.76 1.29
C MET A 54 20.69 13.99 1.26
N VAL A 55 20.26 15.19 0.86
CA VAL A 55 18.83 15.51 0.75
C VAL A 55 18.15 14.67 -0.31
N ALA A 56 18.78 14.46 -1.47
CA ALA A 56 18.22 13.65 -2.55
C ALA A 56 17.95 12.21 -2.12
N ARG A 57 18.86 11.59 -1.35
CA ARG A 57 18.69 10.22 -0.84
C ARG A 57 17.48 10.11 0.10
N ASP A 58 17.41 11.00 1.10
CA ASP A 58 16.30 11.02 2.05
C ASP A 58 14.97 11.32 1.33
N ALA A 59 14.97 12.32 0.45
CA ALA A 59 13.79 12.72 -0.29
C ALA A 59 13.30 11.64 -1.27
N TYR A 60 14.23 10.96 -1.95
CA TYR A 60 13.88 9.85 -2.84
C TYR A 60 13.22 8.71 -2.07
N PHE A 61 13.71 8.42 -0.85
CA PHE A 61 13.10 7.39 -0.02
C PHE A 61 11.70 7.80 0.46
N TRP A 62 11.59 8.99 1.04
CA TRP A 62 10.35 9.48 1.65
C TRP A 62 9.25 9.79 0.62
N ALA A 63 9.59 10.37 -0.53
CA ALA A 63 8.61 10.73 -1.57
C ALA A 63 8.25 9.57 -2.52
N TRP A 64 8.90 8.41 -2.38
CA TRP A 64 8.69 7.25 -3.25
C TRP A 64 7.22 6.84 -3.43
N PRO A 65 6.41 6.62 -2.36
CA PRO A 65 5.01 6.23 -2.52
C PRO A 65 4.20 7.27 -3.30
N MET A 66 4.48 8.56 -3.07
CA MET A 66 3.81 9.64 -3.77
C MET A 66 4.17 9.68 -5.25
N LEU A 67 5.45 9.56 -5.58
CA LEU A 67 5.90 9.48 -6.97
C LEU A 67 5.34 8.23 -7.69
N ASN A 68 5.17 7.12 -6.97
CA ASN A 68 4.58 5.90 -7.51
C ASN A 68 3.13 6.16 -7.95
N ILE A 69 2.30 6.72 -7.07
CA ILE A 69 0.89 7.03 -7.36
C ILE A 69 0.78 8.13 -8.43
N TYR A 70 1.61 9.18 -8.35
CA TYR A 70 1.67 10.24 -9.35
C TYR A 70 1.99 9.71 -10.76
N ASN A 71 3.03 8.87 -10.87
CA ASN A 71 3.42 8.29 -12.16
C ASN A 71 2.44 7.25 -12.67
N LYS A 72 1.74 6.53 -11.78
CA LYS A 72 0.58 5.70 -12.18
C LYS A 72 -0.52 6.56 -12.79
N ARG A 73 -0.90 7.68 -12.17
CA ARG A 73 -1.86 8.62 -12.76
C ARG A 73 -1.43 9.10 -14.15
N LEU A 74 -0.16 9.47 -14.33
CA LEU A 74 0.35 9.90 -15.64
C LEU A 74 0.37 8.79 -16.69
N GLY A 75 0.76 7.58 -16.31
CA GLY A 75 0.79 6.43 -17.22
C GLY A 75 -0.61 5.98 -17.62
N PHE A 76 -1.52 5.86 -16.65
CA PHE A 76 -2.91 5.47 -16.86
C PHE A 76 -3.74 6.55 -17.57
N GLY A 77 -3.39 7.82 -17.41
CA GLY A 77 -4.02 8.92 -18.14
C GLY A 77 -3.85 8.83 -19.67
N GLN A 78 -2.98 7.95 -20.17
CA GLN A 78 -2.82 7.67 -21.60
C GLN A 78 -3.80 6.61 -22.12
N ALA A 79 -4.57 5.96 -21.24
CA ALA A 79 -5.60 5.02 -21.64
C ALA A 79 -6.68 5.74 -22.47
N PRO A 80 -7.05 5.24 -23.66
CA PRO A 80 -8.14 5.82 -24.44
C PRO A 80 -9.52 5.50 -23.82
N GLU A 81 -9.64 4.34 -23.20
CA GLU A 81 -10.85 3.83 -22.56
C GLU A 81 -10.48 2.76 -21.51
N PRO A 82 -11.41 2.37 -20.61
CA PRO A 82 -11.18 1.23 -19.72
C PRO A 82 -10.83 -0.04 -20.49
N GLY A 83 -9.80 -0.74 -20.04
CA GLY A 83 -9.25 -1.93 -20.68
C GLY A 83 -8.28 -2.68 -19.78
N LEU A 84 -7.47 -3.54 -20.39
CA LEU A 84 -6.45 -4.35 -19.73
C LEU A 84 -5.07 -4.12 -20.35
N LEU A 85 -4.10 -3.69 -19.55
CA LEU A 85 -2.70 -3.62 -19.98
C LEU A 85 -2.09 -5.02 -19.96
N ASP A 86 -1.42 -5.41 -21.04
CA ASP A 86 -0.93 -6.78 -21.33
C ASP A 86 -2.02 -7.87 -21.18
N GLY A 87 -3.29 -7.48 -21.19
CA GLY A 87 -4.43 -8.38 -20.97
C GLY A 87 -4.62 -8.85 -19.52
N ILE A 88 -3.87 -8.30 -18.57
CA ILE A 88 -3.79 -8.80 -17.18
C ILE A 88 -4.05 -7.74 -16.11
N LEU A 89 -3.70 -6.47 -16.37
CA LEU A 89 -3.85 -5.39 -15.40
C LEU A 89 -5.02 -4.46 -15.77
N PRO A 90 -5.98 -4.18 -14.87
CA PRO A 90 -6.94 -3.10 -15.05
C PRO A 90 -6.25 -1.78 -15.41
N PHE A 91 -6.64 -1.19 -16.55
CA PHE A 91 -6.05 0.02 -17.08
C PHE A 91 -7.16 0.94 -17.57
N ALA A 92 -7.26 2.13 -17.00
CA ALA A 92 -8.37 3.03 -17.27
C ALA A 92 -7.93 4.50 -17.23
N PRO A 93 -8.61 5.39 -17.98
CA PRO A 93 -8.36 6.82 -17.95
C PRO A 93 -8.52 7.40 -16.55
N VAL A 94 -8.00 8.61 -16.33
CA VAL A 94 -8.22 9.35 -15.08
C VAL A 94 -9.72 9.45 -14.75
N ASN A 95 -10.05 9.16 -13.49
CA ASN A 95 -11.42 9.16 -12.96
C ASN A 95 -12.34 8.08 -13.56
N ARG A 96 -11.75 7.01 -14.11
CA ARG A 96 -12.41 5.78 -14.54
C ARG A 96 -11.72 4.56 -13.96
N LEU A 97 -12.42 3.43 -13.88
CA LEU A 97 -11.83 2.14 -13.54
C LEU A 97 -12.12 1.08 -14.60
N ALA A 98 -11.34 0.01 -14.54
CA ALA A 98 -11.67 -1.27 -15.14
C ALA A 98 -11.67 -2.36 -14.04
N MET A 99 -12.37 -3.46 -14.28
CA MET A 99 -12.42 -4.62 -13.39
C MET A 99 -11.93 -5.88 -14.12
N LEU A 100 -11.24 -6.75 -13.41
CA LEU A 100 -11.10 -8.15 -13.78
C LEU A 100 -12.39 -8.91 -13.45
N THR A 101 -12.68 -9.94 -14.24
CA THR A 101 -13.83 -10.82 -14.05
C THR A 101 -13.47 -12.14 -13.36
N ASP A 102 -12.18 -12.43 -13.20
CA ASP A 102 -11.65 -13.61 -12.51
C ASP A 102 -10.38 -13.20 -11.75
N TYR A 103 -9.70 -14.17 -11.13
CA TYR A 103 -8.42 -13.94 -10.49
C TYR A 103 -7.40 -13.33 -11.43
N ILE A 104 -6.55 -12.49 -10.84
CA ILE A 104 -5.44 -11.87 -11.54
C ILE A 104 -4.43 -12.95 -11.95
N ASP A 105 -4.03 -12.92 -13.21
CA ASP A 105 -3.06 -13.86 -13.74
C ASP A 105 -1.75 -13.77 -12.91
N PRO A 106 -1.20 -14.90 -12.42
CA PRO A 106 0.07 -14.92 -11.70
C PRO A 106 1.25 -14.30 -12.47
N ALA A 107 1.14 -14.08 -13.77
CA ALA A 107 2.10 -13.35 -14.59
C ALA A 107 2.09 -11.82 -14.40
N GLU A 108 1.10 -11.24 -13.69
CA GLU A 108 0.99 -9.80 -13.43
C GLU A 108 2.17 -9.24 -12.62
N ARG A 109 2.64 -8.04 -12.99
CA ARG A 109 3.83 -7.41 -12.38
C ARG A 109 3.63 -5.95 -11.95
N ALA A 110 2.49 -5.32 -12.18
CA ALA A 110 2.27 -3.92 -11.82
C ALA A 110 1.84 -3.70 -10.37
N VAL A 111 1.44 -4.76 -9.66
CA VAL A 111 1.08 -4.74 -8.24
C VAL A 111 1.96 -5.74 -7.48
N ALA A 112 2.62 -5.30 -6.42
CA ALA A 112 3.39 -6.17 -5.54
C ALA A 112 2.45 -7.17 -4.83
N CYS A 113 2.79 -8.46 -4.86
CA CYS A 113 2.12 -9.54 -4.14
C CYS A 113 0.58 -9.58 -4.31
N PRO A 114 0.05 -9.86 -5.51
CA PRO A 114 -1.39 -9.94 -5.72
C PRO A 114 -2.03 -11.06 -4.86
N ASN A 115 -3.20 -10.77 -4.31
CA ASN A 115 -4.04 -11.76 -3.63
C ASN A 115 -4.73 -12.67 -4.68
N GLN A 116 -4.80 -13.97 -4.44
CA GLN A 116 -5.46 -14.94 -5.31
C GLN A 116 -6.88 -15.29 -4.86
N ASP A 117 -7.44 -14.58 -3.87
CA ASP A 117 -8.80 -14.80 -3.36
C ASP A 117 -9.81 -13.73 -3.84
N VAL A 118 -9.41 -12.80 -4.72
CA VAL A 118 -10.25 -11.67 -5.13
C VAL A 118 -10.12 -11.33 -6.62
N ALA A 119 -11.22 -10.87 -7.21
CA ALA A 119 -11.20 -10.12 -8.46
C ALA A 119 -10.85 -8.65 -8.17
N TYR A 120 -9.89 -8.12 -8.92
CA TYR A 120 -9.39 -6.75 -8.77
C TYR A 120 -10.00 -5.79 -9.78
N GLY A 121 -10.25 -4.57 -9.34
CA GLY A 121 -10.33 -3.41 -10.23
C GLY A 121 -9.20 -2.42 -9.98
N GLY A 122 -9.10 -1.45 -10.88
CA GLY A 122 -8.09 -0.40 -10.78
C GLY A 122 -8.43 0.83 -11.61
N GLY A 123 -8.15 2.00 -11.05
CA GLY A 123 -8.29 3.27 -11.75
C GLY A 123 -7.62 4.43 -11.00
N PRO A 124 -6.89 5.31 -11.69
CA PRO A 124 -6.31 6.50 -11.07
C PRO A 124 -7.36 7.58 -10.79
N LEU A 125 -7.14 8.33 -9.71
CA LEU A 125 -7.92 9.52 -9.37
C LEU A 125 -7.15 10.80 -9.73
N GLY A 126 -7.88 11.76 -10.28
CA GLY A 126 -7.48 13.15 -10.49
C GLY A 126 -8.62 14.07 -10.08
N LEU A 127 -8.68 14.39 -8.79
CA LEU A 127 -9.75 15.19 -8.17
C LEU A 127 -9.62 16.70 -8.43
N ASP A 128 -8.47 17.13 -8.98
CA ASP A 128 -8.23 18.44 -9.57
C ASP A 128 -8.91 18.58 -10.94
N VAL A 129 -9.20 17.46 -11.63
CA VAL A 129 -9.93 17.46 -12.91
C VAL A 129 -11.43 17.44 -12.67
N SER A 130 -11.91 16.53 -11.82
CA SER A 130 -13.33 16.44 -11.46
C SER A 130 -13.51 15.66 -10.15
N PRO A 131 -14.52 15.99 -9.33
CA PRO A 131 -15.04 15.05 -8.35
C PRO A 131 -15.48 13.74 -9.02
N VAL A 132 -15.43 12.64 -8.27
CA VAL A 132 -15.64 11.30 -8.81
C VAL A 132 -16.73 10.58 -8.05
N VAL A 133 -17.71 10.05 -8.77
CA VAL A 133 -18.71 9.15 -8.20
C VAL A 133 -18.17 7.73 -8.17
N ILE A 134 -18.31 7.09 -7.02
CA ILE A 134 -18.02 5.67 -6.78
C ILE A 134 -19.36 4.97 -6.61
N GLN A 135 -19.61 4.00 -7.48
CA GLN A 135 -20.83 3.21 -7.47
C GLN A 135 -20.58 1.88 -6.78
N VAL A 136 -21.35 1.62 -5.73
CA VAL A 136 -21.29 0.39 -4.93
C VAL A 136 -22.57 -0.42 -5.19
N PRO A 137 -22.50 -1.55 -5.90
CA PRO A 137 -23.65 -2.43 -6.11
C PRO A 137 -24.00 -3.19 -4.82
N ASP A 138 -25.11 -3.91 -4.86
CA ASP A 138 -25.42 -4.90 -3.82
C ASP A 138 -24.54 -6.14 -4.00
N PHE A 139 -23.76 -6.43 -2.96
CA PHE A 139 -22.88 -7.60 -2.89
C PHE A 139 -23.50 -8.75 -2.09
N GLY A 140 -24.68 -8.55 -1.48
CA GLY A 140 -25.28 -9.49 -0.55
C GLY A 140 -24.28 -9.90 0.54
N ASP A 141 -24.10 -11.21 0.72
CA ASP A 141 -23.19 -11.74 1.72
C ASP A 141 -21.72 -11.86 1.27
N ARG A 142 -21.39 -11.49 0.04
CA ARG A 142 -20.02 -11.57 -0.48
C ARG A 142 -19.09 -10.55 0.20
N PHE A 143 -17.87 -10.96 0.50
CA PHE A 143 -16.85 -10.03 0.99
C PHE A 143 -16.36 -9.11 -0.13
N TRP A 144 -16.22 -7.83 0.18
CA TRP A 144 -15.69 -6.83 -0.75
C TRP A 144 -15.12 -5.63 0.03
N VAL A 145 -14.19 -4.92 -0.62
CA VAL A 145 -13.62 -3.67 -0.12
C VAL A 145 -13.14 -2.82 -1.29
N TYR A 146 -13.37 -1.52 -1.25
CA TYR A 146 -12.77 -0.58 -2.18
C TYR A 146 -11.62 0.10 -1.46
N GLN A 147 -10.38 -0.30 -1.77
CA GLN A 147 -9.23 0.42 -1.27
C GLN A 147 -9.09 1.71 -2.09
N ILE A 148 -9.29 2.85 -1.43
CA ILE A 148 -9.21 4.16 -2.05
C ILE A 148 -8.18 4.97 -1.28
N VAL A 149 -7.08 5.26 -1.95
CA VAL A 149 -5.93 5.94 -1.35
C VAL A 149 -5.65 7.27 -2.02
N ASP A 150 -5.11 8.20 -1.25
CA ASP A 150 -4.63 9.48 -1.74
C ASP A 150 -3.19 9.34 -2.30
N LEU A 151 -2.56 10.46 -2.64
CA LEU A 151 -1.20 10.50 -3.17
C LEU A 151 -0.18 9.95 -2.17
N ARG A 152 -0.42 10.11 -0.86
CA ARG A 152 0.44 9.57 0.22
C ARG A 152 0.22 8.08 0.45
N THR A 153 -0.66 7.43 -0.31
CA THR A 153 -1.11 6.05 -0.11
C THR A 153 -1.96 5.83 1.15
N ASP A 154 -2.41 6.91 1.78
CA ASP A 154 -3.29 6.85 2.94
C ASP A 154 -4.73 6.59 2.49
N SER A 155 -5.41 5.64 3.14
CA SER A 155 -6.81 5.34 2.83
C SER A 155 -7.72 6.40 3.43
N PHE A 156 -8.45 7.14 2.60
CA PHE A 156 -9.33 8.24 3.06
C PHE A 156 -10.83 7.91 2.93
N ALA A 157 -11.19 6.77 2.35
CA ALA A 157 -12.57 6.31 2.24
C ALA A 157 -12.78 4.93 2.89
N SER A 158 -13.83 4.83 3.69
CA SER A 158 -14.25 3.59 4.35
C SER A 158 -15.40 2.95 3.57
N LEU A 159 -15.05 2.22 2.50
CA LEU A 159 -16.00 1.51 1.63
C LEU A 159 -15.69 0.01 1.60
N GLY A 160 -16.59 -0.79 2.18
CA GLY A 160 -16.41 -2.23 2.24
C GLY A 160 -17.36 -2.90 3.23
N LYS A 161 -17.43 -4.23 3.15
CA LYS A 161 -18.32 -5.04 3.99
C LYS A 161 -18.10 -4.82 5.48
N MET A 162 -16.84 -4.69 5.92
CA MET A 162 -16.49 -4.47 7.33
C MET A 162 -16.97 -3.13 7.89
N TYR A 163 -17.27 -2.15 7.05
CA TYR A 163 -17.74 -0.83 7.47
C TYR A 163 -19.26 -0.71 7.46
N GLY A 164 -20.00 -1.79 7.15
CA GLY A 164 -21.46 -1.75 7.00
C GLY A 164 -21.90 -0.86 5.83
N THR A 165 -21.05 -0.71 4.81
CA THR A 165 -21.35 0.14 3.65
C THR A 165 -22.56 -0.38 2.88
N THR A 166 -23.55 0.48 2.66
CA THR A 166 -24.76 0.14 1.90
C THR A 166 -24.55 0.33 0.39
N PRO A 167 -25.31 -0.37 -0.47
CA PRO A 167 -25.31 -0.08 -1.90
C PRO A 167 -25.73 1.38 -2.18
N GLY A 168 -25.17 1.98 -3.24
CA GLY A 168 -25.49 3.34 -3.65
C GLY A 168 -24.30 4.10 -4.24
N PHE A 169 -24.40 5.43 -4.20
CA PHE A 169 -23.42 6.33 -4.81
C PHE A 169 -22.65 7.10 -3.76
N TYR A 170 -21.34 7.13 -3.90
CA TYR A 170 -20.42 7.82 -2.99
C TYR A 170 -19.63 8.84 -3.79
N LEU A 171 -19.33 9.99 -3.20
CA LEU A 171 -18.63 11.06 -3.90
C LEU A 171 -17.23 11.24 -3.31
N LEU A 172 -16.20 11.14 -4.15
CA LEU A 172 -14.83 11.51 -3.82
C LEU A 172 -14.57 12.94 -4.29
N VAL A 173 -14.02 13.76 -3.41
CA VAL A 173 -13.73 15.17 -3.71
C VAL A 173 -12.30 15.53 -3.31
N GLY A 174 -11.68 16.43 -4.07
CA GLY A 174 -10.36 16.96 -3.76
C GLY A 174 -10.39 17.87 -2.53
N PRO A 175 -9.21 18.21 -1.97
CA PRO A 175 -9.09 18.99 -0.74
C PRO A 175 -9.85 20.32 -0.81
N ASN A 176 -9.79 21.00 -1.95
CA ASN A 176 -10.34 22.35 -2.15
C ASN A 176 -11.71 22.39 -2.84
N TRP A 177 -12.42 21.26 -2.94
CA TRP A 177 -13.73 21.24 -3.60
C TRP A 177 -14.84 21.86 -2.73
N HIS A 178 -15.56 22.82 -3.30
CA HIS A 178 -16.68 23.55 -2.66
C HIS A 178 -18.00 23.45 -3.45
N GLY A 179 -18.10 22.49 -4.37
CA GLY A 179 -19.33 22.30 -5.15
C GLY A 179 -20.49 21.76 -4.32
N ASN A 180 -21.67 21.72 -4.94
CA ASN A 180 -22.86 21.13 -4.35
C ASN A 180 -22.85 19.61 -4.51
N VAL A 181 -23.32 18.89 -3.49
CA VAL A 181 -23.51 17.44 -3.55
C VAL A 181 -24.85 17.15 -4.23
N PRO A 182 -24.89 16.43 -5.37
CA PRO A 182 -26.15 16.08 -6.01
C PRO A 182 -27.02 15.16 -5.14
N LYS A 183 -28.34 15.24 -5.33
CA LYS A 183 -29.29 14.34 -4.68
C LYS A 183 -29.01 12.89 -5.11
N GLY A 184 -28.99 11.96 -4.15
CA GLY A 184 -28.72 10.54 -4.39
C GLY A 184 -27.31 10.08 -4.03
N ILE A 185 -26.39 11.02 -3.70
CA ILE A 185 -25.12 10.67 -3.08
C ILE A 185 -25.35 10.28 -1.61
N THR A 186 -24.95 9.07 -1.25
CA THR A 186 -25.03 8.50 0.11
C THR A 186 -24.06 9.17 1.07
N ARG A 187 -22.82 9.38 0.64
CA ARG A 187 -21.77 10.01 1.47
C ARG A 187 -20.66 10.62 0.61
N VAL A 188 -20.06 11.68 1.12
CA VAL A 188 -18.87 12.33 0.55
C VAL A 188 -17.64 11.93 1.34
N PHE A 189 -16.55 11.56 0.64
CA PHE A 189 -15.21 11.40 1.18
C PHE A 189 -14.29 12.46 0.57
N ARG A 190 -13.51 13.13 1.41
CA ARG A 190 -12.61 14.19 1.00
C ARG A 190 -11.17 13.70 1.13
N SER A 191 -10.45 13.76 0.02
CA SER A 191 -9.03 13.45 -0.01
C SER A 191 -8.22 14.66 0.46
N THR A 192 -7.09 14.40 1.11
CA THR A 192 -6.06 15.38 1.46
C THR A 192 -5.25 15.84 0.25
N THR A 193 -5.29 15.09 -0.85
CA THR A 193 -4.59 15.39 -2.13
C THR A 193 -5.52 15.23 -3.32
N ASN A 194 -5.17 15.77 -4.49
CA ASN A 194 -5.97 15.63 -5.70
C ASN A 194 -5.70 14.31 -6.44
N THR A 195 -4.47 13.82 -6.39
CA THR A 195 -4.12 12.53 -6.97
C THR A 195 -4.41 11.39 -6.00
N GLY A 196 -4.81 10.23 -6.51
CA GLY A 196 -5.03 9.02 -5.73
C GLY A 196 -5.24 7.79 -6.61
N PHE A 197 -5.70 6.69 -6.02
CA PHE A 197 -5.99 5.45 -6.73
C PHE A 197 -7.15 4.70 -6.09
N VAL A 198 -8.00 4.09 -6.93
CA VAL A 198 -9.12 3.23 -6.51
C VAL A 198 -8.84 1.81 -6.95
N ALA A 199 -8.88 0.88 -5.99
CA ALA A 199 -8.67 -0.55 -6.20
C ALA A 199 -9.78 -1.36 -5.51
N PRO A 200 -10.92 -1.58 -6.19
CA PRO A 200 -11.95 -2.49 -5.73
C PRO A 200 -11.43 -3.93 -5.65
N ARG A 201 -11.84 -4.64 -4.61
CA ARG A 201 -11.55 -6.06 -4.39
C ARG A 201 -12.83 -6.76 -4.04
N VAL A 202 -13.14 -7.82 -4.77
CA VAL A 202 -14.34 -8.63 -4.56
C VAL A 202 -13.89 -10.06 -4.33
N PHE A 203 -14.29 -10.68 -3.22
CA PHE A 203 -14.00 -12.07 -2.98
C PHE A 203 -14.65 -12.94 -4.05
N VAL A 204 -13.87 -13.87 -4.60
CA VAL A 204 -14.33 -14.89 -5.53
C VAL A 204 -13.75 -16.20 -5.01
N ASP A 205 -14.55 -17.25 -4.98
CA ASP A 205 -14.08 -18.61 -4.67
C ASP A 205 -13.70 -19.34 -5.96
N ASP A 206 -12.79 -20.32 -5.88
CA ASP A 206 -12.31 -21.06 -7.06
C ASP A 206 -13.27 -22.17 -7.48
N THR A 207 -14.55 -21.84 -7.57
CA THR A 207 -15.59 -22.72 -8.11
C THR A 207 -16.26 -22.05 -9.31
N PRO A 208 -16.59 -22.80 -10.38
CA PRO A 208 -17.28 -22.23 -11.54
C PRO A 208 -18.60 -21.55 -11.17
N ASP A 209 -19.28 -22.04 -10.14
CA ASP A 209 -20.57 -21.51 -9.68
C ASP A 209 -20.38 -20.15 -9.00
N ASP A 210 -19.40 -20.01 -8.09
CA ASP A 210 -19.13 -18.75 -7.42
C ASP A 210 -18.58 -17.69 -8.39
N LYS A 211 -17.69 -18.09 -9.31
CA LYS A 211 -17.18 -17.23 -10.38
C LYS A 211 -18.32 -16.64 -11.22
N ARG A 212 -19.35 -17.43 -11.56
CA ARG A 212 -20.54 -16.93 -12.27
C ARG A 212 -21.40 -16.03 -11.37
N ALA A 213 -21.60 -16.39 -10.10
CA ALA A 213 -22.38 -15.61 -9.16
C ALA A 213 -21.76 -14.22 -8.87
N ALA A 214 -20.43 -14.12 -8.84
CA ALA A 214 -19.71 -12.88 -8.60
C ALA A 214 -19.90 -11.83 -9.72
N GLN A 215 -20.12 -12.27 -10.96
CA GLN A 215 -20.22 -11.36 -12.12
C GLN A 215 -21.37 -10.36 -11.99
N GLY A 216 -22.48 -10.77 -11.34
CA GLY A 216 -23.61 -9.89 -11.10
C GLY A 216 -23.25 -8.65 -10.27
N ALA A 217 -22.40 -8.83 -9.26
CA ALA A 217 -21.89 -7.74 -8.44
C ALA A 217 -20.77 -6.98 -9.15
N ILE A 218 -19.79 -7.68 -9.73
CA ILE A 218 -18.63 -7.07 -10.40
C ILE A 218 -19.06 -6.12 -11.53
N SER A 219 -20.06 -6.52 -12.34
CA SER A 219 -20.58 -5.66 -13.42
C SER A 219 -21.31 -4.41 -12.94
N GLY A 220 -21.68 -4.30 -11.67
CA GLY A 220 -22.29 -3.11 -11.07
C GLY A 220 -21.30 -2.18 -10.37
N ILE A 221 -20.00 -2.51 -10.36
CA ILE A 221 -18.95 -1.64 -9.83
C ILE A 221 -18.63 -0.59 -10.88
N ASP A 222 -18.57 0.68 -10.47
CA ASP A 222 -18.23 1.76 -11.40
C ASP A 222 -17.54 2.95 -10.70
N MET A 223 -16.76 3.69 -11.48
CA MET A 223 -16.14 4.96 -11.12
C MET A 223 -16.20 5.91 -12.32
N TYR A 224 -16.77 7.09 -12.12
CA TYR A 224 -16.94 8.06 -13.19
C TYR A 224 -16.95 9.52 -12.70
N PRO A 225 -16.65 10.51 -13.58
CA PRO A 225 -16.74 11.92 -13.24
C PRO A 225 -18.14 12.34 -12.78
N LEU A 226 -18.22 13.23 -11.80
CA LEU A 226 -19.48 13.74 -11.25
C LEU A 226 -20.43 14.34 -12.31
N ALA A 227 -19.88 14.87 -13.40
CA ALA A 227 -20.66 15.42 -14.52
C ALA A 227 -21.57 14.37 -15.20
N GLU A 228 -21.29 13.08 -15.04
CA GLU A 228 -22.07 11.98 -15.63
C GLU A 228 -23.02 11.32 -14.61
N PHE A 229 -23.19 11.95 -13.45
CA PHE A 229 -24.08 11.46 -12.43
C PHE A 229 -25.54 11.76 -12.76
N ASP A 230 -26.32 10.71 -12.96
CA ASP A 230 -27.75 10.74 -13.26
C ASP A 230 -28.60 10.04 -12.17
N GLY A 231 -27.97 9.55 -11.11
CA GLY A 231 -28.63 8.80 -10.03
C GLY A 231 -29.03 7.38 -10.40
N THR A 232 -28.60 6.85 -11.55
CA THR A 232 -28.93 5.49 -12.01
C THR A 232 -27.71 4.58 -11.97
N MET A 233 -27.92 3.32 -11.56
CA MET A 233 -26.83 2.35 -11.46
C MET A 233 -26.40 1.91 -12.85
N LYS A 234 -25.14 2.17 -13.19
CA LYS A 234 -24.50 1.76 -14.44
C LYS A 234 -24.06 0.29 -14.36
N ARG A 235 -24.03 -0.41 -15.49
CA ARG A 235 -23.53 -1.79 -15.56
C ARG A 235 -22.57 -1.93 -16.73
N HIS A 236 -21.52 -2.72 -16.52
CA HIS A 236 -20.45 -2.93 -17.49
C HIS A 236 -20.22 -4.42 -17.73
N ASP A 237 -19.97 -4.78 -18.99
CA ASP A 237 -19.50 -6.12 -19.37
C ASP A 237 -17.97 -6.14 -19.37
N TRP A 238 -17.40 -6.27 -18.17
CA TRP A 238 -15.96 -6.28 -17.97
C TRP A 238 -15.24 -7.46 -18.65
N SER A 239 -15.97 -8.47 -19.13
CA SER A 239 -15.37 -9.59 -19.88
C SER A 239 -14.94 -9.20 -21.29
N LYS A 240 -15.43 -8.05 -21.81
CA LYS A 240 -15.18 -7.54 -23.17
C LYS A 240 -14.19 -6.40 -23.22
N LEU A 241 -13.40 -6.21 -22.16
CA LEU A 241 -12.41 -5.13 -22.10
C LEU A 241 -11.37 -5.24 -23.23
N PRO A 242 -11.07 -4.13 -23.93
CA PRO A 242 -9.98 -4.10 -24.89
C PRO A 242 -8.63 -4.36 -24.19
N LYS A 243 -7.68 -4.91 -24.94
CA LYS A 243 -6.32 -5.19 -24.45
C LYS A 243 -5.34 -4.22 -25.09
N PHE A 244 -4.49 -3.61 -24.26
CA PHE A 244 -3.48 -2.66 -24.69
C PHE A 244 -2.08 -3.23 -24.42
N PRO A 245 -1.10 -3.00 -25.31
CA PRO A 245 0.28 -3.44 -25.07
C PRO A 245 0.95 -2.56 -24.00
N SER A 246 1.73 -3.16 -23.10
CA SER A 246 2.59 -2.42 -22.18
C SER A 246 3.89 -1.98 -22.84
N PRO A 247 4.38 -0.76 -22.57
CA PRO A 247 5.74 -0.36 -22.92
C PRO A 247 6.74 -1.13 -22.02
N GLY A 248 7.17 -2.32 -22.45
CA GLY A 248 8.30 -3.04 -21.83
C GLY A 248 8.02 -4.43 -21.24
N SER A 249 6.96 -5.12 -21.69
CA SER A 249 6.63 -6.49 -21.28
C SER A 249 7.67 -7.52 -21.76
N GLY A 250 8.74 -7.72 -20.97
CA GLY A 250 9.77 -8.72 -21.30
C GLY A 250 10.67 -9.21 -20.16
N GLY A 251 10.56 -8.66 -18.95
CA GLY A 251 11.35 -9.09 -17.80
C GLY A 251 10.45 -9.39 -16.61
N GLY A 252 10.58 -10.56 -15.99
CA GLY A 252 9.72 -11.03 -14.89
C GLY A 252 9.80 -10.24 -13.56
N ALA A 253 10.16 -8.96 -13.59
CA ALA A 253 10.24 -8.06 -12.44
C ALA A 253 9.05 -7.08 -12.41
N GLU A 254 8.74 -6.56 -11.22
CA GLU A 254 7.69 -5.56 -10.98
C GLU A 254 7.80 -4.32 -11.90
N THR A 255 6.69 -3.80 -12.42
CA THR A 255 6.67 -2.55 -13.21
C THR A 255 7.13 -1.40 -12.34
N LYS A 256 8.21 -0.74 -12.77
CA LYS A 256 8.80 0.37 -12.03
C LYS A 256 8.06 1.66 -12.34
N TRP A 257 7.37 2.21 -11.35
CA TRP A 257 6.64 3.47 -11.46
C TRP A 257 7.44 4.70 -11.01
N VAL A 258 8.59 4.51 -10.35
CA VAL A 258 9.45 5.62 -9.90
C VAL A 258 10.76 5.60 -10.69
N PHE A 259 11.03 6.70 -11.37
CA PHE A 259 12.14 6.86 -12.31
C PHE A 259 13.17 7.84 -11.74
N PRO A 260 14.39 7.40 -11.36
CA PRO A 260 15.42 8.27 -10.77
C PRO A 260 15.79 9.49 -11.63
N ASP A 261 15.77 9.35 -12.95
CA ASP A 261 16.05 10.40 -13.92
C ASP A 261 14.97 11.49 -13.97
N LYS A 262 13.73 11.15 -13.60
CA LYS A 262 12.60 12.10 -13.54
C LYS A 262 12.34 12.62 -12.13
N PHE A 263 12.90 11.98 -11.11
CA PHE A 263 12.64 12.24 -9.70
C PHE A 263 12.67 13.72 -9.34
N ILE A 264 13.80 14.39 -9.61
CA ILE A 264 14.01 15.77 -9.14
C ILE A 264 13.10 16.78 -9.86
N ASP A 265 12.74 16.49 -11.11
CA ASP A 265 11.84 17.33 -11.91
C ASP A 265 10.37 17.12 -11.50
N GLN A 266 10.01 15.92 -11.06
CA GLN A 266 8.65 15.59 -10.60
C GLN A 266 8.39 16.00 -9.15
N LEU A 267 9.44 16.10 -8.32
CA LEU A 267 9.31 16.33 -6.89
C LEU A 267 8.48 17.58 -6.54
N PRO A 268 8.66 18.77 -7.17
CA PRO A 268 7.83 19.94 -6.89
C PRO A 268 6.34 19.72 -7.17
N LEU A 269 6.00 18.96 -8.23
CA LEU A 269 4.61 18.69 -8.61
C LEU A 269 3.92 17.81 -7.57
N VAL A 270 4.65 16.80 -7.08
CA VAL A 270 4.18 15.90 -6.03
C VAL A 270 4.00 16.65 -4.70
N LEU A 271 4.97 17.49 -4.31
CA LEU A 271 4.89 18.28 -3.09
C LEU A 271 3.80 19.36 -3.14
N ALA A 272 3.48 19.89 -4.32
CA ALA A 272 2.37 20.84 -4.48
C ALA A 272 1.00 20.18 -4.30
N ASP A 273 0.84 18.92 -4.72
CA ASP A 273 -0.40 18.17 -4.54
C ASP A 273 -0.54 17.65 -3.09
N ALA A 274 0.52 17.05 -2.55
CA ALA A 274 0.61 16.66 -1.15
C ALA A 274 1.12 17.81 -0.29
N GLN A 275 0.26 18.75 0.10
CA GLN A 275 0.63 19.84 1.02
C GLN A 275 1.26 19.30 2.32
N PRO A 276 2.29 19.96 2.88
CA PRO A 276 3.03 19.44 4.03
C PRO A 276 2.10 19.23 5.22
N LEU A 277 2.23 18.08 5.88
CA LEU A 277 1.61 17.86 7.19
C LEU A 277 2.35 18.68 8.26
N PRO A 278 1.71 18.97 9.41
CA PRO A 278 2.39 19.64 10.52
C PRO A 278 3.71 18.95 10.89
N GLY A 279 4.82 19.69 10.80
CA GLY A 279 6.18 19.19 11.05
C GLY A 279 6.97 18.79 9.79
N GLU A 280 6.33 18.70 8.63
CA GLU A 280 6.99 18.39 7.34
C GLU A 280 7.53 19.65 6.63
N GLU A 281 7.20 20.86 7.08
CA GLU A 281 7.47 22.10 6.36
C GLU A 281 8.96 22.32 6.10
N ALA A 282 9.81 21.99 7.08
CA ALA A 282 11.26 22.11 6.94
C ALA A 282 11.84 21.13 5.90
N ARG A 283 11.29 19.90 5.86
CA ARG A 283 11.67 18.87 4.87
C ARG A 283 11.30 19.34 3.46
N TYR A 284 10.10 19.90 3.28
CA TYR A 284 9.66 20.47 2.01
C TYR A 284 10.58 21.61 1.56
N ALA A 285 10.89 22.54 2.46
CA ALA A 285 11.79 23.65 2.16
C ALA A 285 13.20 23.16 1.76
N GLN A 286 13.73 22.12 2.42
CA GLN A 286 15.01 21.49 2.06
C GLN A 286 14.99 20.87 0.66
N MET A 287 13.94 20.11 0.35
CA MET A 287 13.77 19.48 -0.97
C MET A 287 13.67 20.52 -2.07
N LEU A 288 12.83 21.55 -1.89
CA LEU A 288 12.61 22.59 -2.88
C LEU A 288 13.87 23.44 -3.10
N ALA A 289 14.64 23.73 -2.04
CA ALA A 289 15.92 24.43 -2.19
C ALA A 289 16.91 23.64 -3.05
N VAL A 290 17.00 22.32 -2.86
CA VAL A 290 17.84 21.45 -3.71
C VAL A 290 17.32 21.44 -5.14
N VAL A 291 16.00 21.33 -5.36
CA VAL A 291 15.42 21.42 -6.71
C VAL A 291 15.82 22.72 -7.39
N GLU A 292 15.67 23.87 -6.75
CA GLU A 292 16.04 25.16 -7.35
C GLU A 292 17.53 25.23 -7.69
N ALA A 293 18.40 24.73 -6.81
CA ALA A 293 19.84 24.69 -7.10
C ALA A 293 20.16 23.82 -8.33
N THR A 294 19.46 22.69 -8.53
CA THR A 294 19.66 21.82 -9.70
C THR A 294 19.24 22.46 -11.02
N LYS A 295 18.35 23.47 -11.01
CA LYS A 295 17.98 24.21 -12.23
C LYS A 295 19.11 25.10 -12.73
N MET A 296 19.96 25.58 -11.83
CA MET A 296 21.06 26.50 -12.13
C MET A 296 22.42 25.79 -12.31
N ASP A 297 22.52 24.52 -11.87
CA ASP A 297 23.74 23.72 -11.94
C ASP A 297 23.46 22.30 -12.50
N PRO A 298 23.73 22.07 -13.80
CA PRO A 298 23.57 20.76 -14.43
C PRO A 298 24.44 19.66 -13.80
N ALA A 299 25.62 20.00 -13.27
CA ALA A 299 26.48 19.02 -12.60
C ALA A 299 25.84 18.58 -11.27
N LEU A 300 25.25 19.51 -10.53
CA LEU A 300 24.48 19.21 -9.33
C LEU A 300 23.23 18.37 -9.63
N LYS A 301 22.50 18.68 -10.71
CA LYS A 301 21.36 17.86 -11.17
C LYS A 301 21.81 16.42 -11.46
N LYS A 302 22.93 16.25 -12.15
CA LYS A 302 23.52 14.93 -12.44
C LYS A 302 23.88 14.18 -11.15
N ALA A 303 24.45 14.86 -10.15
CA ALA A 303 24.78 14.26 -8.86
C ALA A 303 23.54 13.78 -8.09
N VAL A 304 22.46 14.56 -8.12
CA VAL A 304 21.17 14.19 -7.51
C VAL A 304 20.54 12.96 -8.19
N ILE A 305 20.55 12.91 -9.53
CA ILE A 305 20.03 11.76 -10.29
C ILE A 305 20.86 10.50 -10.04
N ASP A 306 22.20 10.63 -9.99
CA ASP A 306 23.11 9.54 -9.65
C ASP A 306 22.80 9.00 -8.24
N GLU A 307 22.58 9.87 -7.26
CA GLU A 307 22.22 9.46 -5.90
C GLU A 307 20.85 8.76 -5.81
N ALA A 308 19.83 9.28 -6.50
CA ALA A 308 18.52 8.64 -6.60
C ALA A 308 18.63 7.23 -7.23
N THR A 309 19.47 7.10 -8.25
CA THR A 309 19.74 5.82 -8.91
C THR A 309 20.41 4.82 -7.96
N ARG A 310 21.38 5.27 -7.16
CA ARG A 310 22.05 4.46 -6.13
C ARG A 310 21.13 4.05 -5.00
N SER A 311 20.11 4.85 -4.70
CA SER A 311 19.14 4.59 -3.64
C SER A 311 18.06 3.58 -4.06
N ARG A 312 17.89 3.36 -5.36
CA ARG A 312 16.88 2.45 -5.95
C ARG A 312 16.86 1.02 -5.37
N PRO A 313 18.00 0.34 -5.12
CA PRO A 313 18.00 -1.04 -4.61
C PRO A 313 17.29 -1.21 -3.27
N CYS A 314 17.22 -0.17 -2.42
CA CYS A 314 16.50 -0.22 -1.14
C CYS A 314 15.02 -0.63 -1.32
N PHE A 315 14.42 -0.28 -2.47
CA PHE A 315 13.04 -0.63 -2.81
C PHE A 315 12.91 -2.01 -3.46
N SER A 316 13.87 -2.42 -4.28
CA SER A 316 13.87 -3.76 -4.90
C SER A 316 14.06 -4.87 -3.87
N SER A 317 14.77 -4.61 -2.77
CA SER A 317 14.90 -5.51 -1.62
C SER A 317 13.73 -5.41 -0.63
N ALA A 318 12.77 -4.50 -0.85
CA ALA A 318 11.59 -4.39 0.00
C ALA A 318 10.36 -5.06 -0.64
N THR A 319 10.33 -5.18 -1.97
CA THR A 319 9.20 -5.77 -2.71
C THR A 319 9.44 -7.18 -3.25
N GLY A 320 10.63 -7.78 -3.04
CA GLY A 320 10.96 -9.11 -3.56
C GLY A 320 11.77 -10.05 -2.66
N ASP A 321 12.26 -9.58 -1.51
CA ASP A 321 12.99 -10.41 -0.55
C ASP A 321 12.77 -9.80 0.84
N CYS A 322 12.36 -10.56 1.86
CA CYS A 322 12.09 -10.03 3.21
C CYS A 322 13.38 -9.69 3.99
N GLY A 323 14.33 -8.98 3.37
CA GLY A 323 15.64 -8.72 3.94
C GLY A 323 16.26 -7.43 3.43
N CYS A 324 16.15 -6.36 4.21
CA CYS A 324 16.91 -5.13 3.99
C CYS A 324 18.41 -5.44 4.19
N ARG A 325 19.19 -5.62 3.12
CA ARG A 325 20.66 -5.56 3.18
C ARG A 325 21.08 -4.12 2.89
N ILE A 326 21.30 -3.36 3.97
CA ILE A 326 22.12 -2.16 3.93
C ILE A 326 23.51 -2.60 3.42
N ILE A 327 23.88 -2.19 2.19
CA ILE A 327 25.23 -2.43 1.66
C ILE A 327 26.19 -1.53 2.45
N GLY A 328 27.04 -2.14 3.28
CA GLY A 328 28.05 -1.46 4.09
C GLY A 328 28.72 -2.29 5.19
N ALA A 329 28.17 -3.46 5.56
CA ALA A 329 28.82 -4.35 6.51
C ALA A 329 29.81 -5.30 5.78
N PRO A 330 31.09 -5.42 6.22
CA PRO A 330 31.98 -6.44 5.69
C PRO A 330 31.42 -7.84 6.00
N PRO A 331 31.66 -8.84 5.12
CA PRO A 331 31.13 -10.18 5.33
C PRO A 331 31.66 -10.77 6.65
N PRO A 332 30.85 -11.53 7.40
CA PRO A 332 31.32 -12.22 8.59
C PRO A 332 32.44 -13.18 8.17
N THR A 333 33.63 -12.97 8.73
CA THR A 333 34.78 -13.86 8.53
C THR A 333 34.44 -15.24 9.08
N THR A 334 34.42 -16.25 8.21
CA THR A 334 34.31 -17.65 8.58
C THR A 334 35.49 -18.03 9.48
N PRO A 335 35.27 -18.69 10.65
CA PRO A 335 36.39 -19.19 11.44
C PRO A 335 37.10 -20.34 10.69
N PRO A 336 38.41 -20.53 10.88
CA PRO A 336 39.18 -21.49 10.11
C PRO A 336 38.75 -22.93 10.39
N SER A 337 38.49 -23.68 9.33
CA SER A 337 38.26 -25.12 9.34
C SER A 337 39.52 -25.87 9.78
N GLY A 338 39.38 -26.72 10.81
CA GLY A 338 40.41 -27.66 11.25
C GLY A 338 40.80 -28.69 10.17
N PRO A 339 41.92 -29.42 10.36
CA PRO A 339 42.61 -30.07 9.27
C PRO A 339 41.93 -31.34 8.74
N THR A 340 41.79 -31.33 7.42
CA THR A 340 41.85 -32.41 6.43
C THR A 340 42.16 -33.84 6.94
N ARG A 341 41.23 -34.77 6.69
CA ARG A 341 41.55 -36.16 6.33
C ARG A 341 41.15 -36.40 4.88
N SER A 342 42.11 -36.91 4.11
CA SER A 342 42.02 -37.27 2.69
C SER A 342 41.88 -38.81 2.56
N PRO A 343 41.75 -39.41 1.36
CA PRO A 343 40.48 -39.90 0.80
C PRO A 343 40.50 -41.42 0.52
N ALA A 344 39.32 -42.04 0.33
CA ALA A 344 39.25 -43.38 -0.26
C ALA A 344 37.97 -43.61 -1.09
N LEU A 345 38.19 -43.69 -2.41
CA LEU A 345 37.64 -44.64 -3.40
C LEU A 345 36.13 -44.74 -3.72
N ARG A 346 35.83 -44.34 -4.97
CA ARG A 346 35.00 -44.96 -6.04
C ARG A 346 33.54 -45.40 -5.73
N SER A 347 32.59 -44.63 -6.31
CA SER A 347 31.45 -44.96 -7.21
C SER A 347 30.90 -46.41 -7.31
N PRO A 348 29.63 -46.67 -7.75
CA PRO A 348 28.49 -45.78 -8.09
C PRO A 348 27.12 -46.21 -7.50
N SER A 349 26.08 -45.41 -7.76
CA SER A 349 24.66 -45.60 -7.42
C SER A 349 24.05 -46.94 -7.88
N PRO A 350 22.92 -47.35 -7.27
CA PRO A 350 21.72 -47.47 -8.10
C PRO A 350 20.42 -46.97 -7.46
N THR A 351 19.56 -46.57 -8.39
CA THR A 351 18.11 -46.36 -8.39
C THR A 351 17.25 -47.10 -7.35
N SER A 352 16.23 -46.38 -6.85
CA SER A 352 14.79 -46.68 -6.98
C SER A 352 13.97 -46.65 -5.69
N SER A 353 12.79 -46.04 -5.84
CA SER A 353 11.51 -46.36 -5.19
C SER A 353 11.29 -45.95 -3.72
N SER A 354 10.37 -44.98 -3.58
CA SER A 354 9.11 -45.10 -2.83
C SER A 354 9.18 -45.84 -1.49
N THR A 355 9.05 -45.11 -0.39
CA THR A 355 8.07 -45.49 0.65
C THR A 355 7.67 -44.34 1.55
N ARG A 356 6.37 -44.35 1.83
CA ARG A 356 5.54 -43.50 2.69
C ARG A 356 5.80 -43.81 4.18
N ARG A 357 5.46 -42.85 5.06
CA ARG A 357 5.48 -42.82 6.56
C ARG A 357 6.71 -42.08 7.10
N SER A 358 6.65 -41.22 8.11
CA SER A 358 5.64 -40.88 9.11
C SER A 358 6.13 -39.62 9.86
N LYS A 359 5.21 -38.74 10.28
CA LYS A 359 5.51 -37.71 11.30
C LYS A 359 6.04 -38.37 12.59
N PRO A 360 6.91 -37.68 13.33
CA PRO A 360 6.86 -37.70 14.78
C PRO A 360 6.56 -36.31 15.37
N SER A 361 5.81 -36.38 16.45
CA SER A 361 5.35 -35.31 17.34
C SER A 361 6.47 -34.67 18.17
N ILE A 362 6.32 -33.35 18.36
CA ILE A 362 6.43 -32.56 19.61
C ILE A 362 7.42 -33.05 20.69
N SER A 363 8.34 -32.14 21.06
CA SER A 363 8.78 -31.99 22.45
C SER A 363 8.96 -30.50 22.77
N ILE A 364 8.11 -30.01 23.67
CA ILE A 364 8.19 -28.69 24.31
C ILE A 364 9.19 -28.81 25.46
N ARG A 365 10.20 -27.93 25.51
CA ARG A 365 10.98 -27.67 26.73
C ARG A 365 10.67 -26.25 27.23
N THR A 366 9.95 -26.22 28.34
CA THR A 366 9.80 -25.10 29.26
C THR A 366 11.14 -24.81 29.92
N SER A 367 11.55 -23.53 29.99
CA SER A 367 12.59 -23.08 30.92
C SER A 367 12.06 -21.92 31.74
N THR A 368 12.06 -22.14 33.04
CA THR A 368 11.69 -21.24 34.14
C THR A 368 12.84 -20.27 34.41
N LEU A 369 12.58 -18.97 34.37
CA LEU A 369 13.52 -17.96 34.90
C LEU A 369 13.04 -17.45 36.26
N ARG A 370 13.93 -17.58 37.24
CA ARG A 370 13.75 -17.29 38.66
C ARG A 370 14.08 -15.81 38.91
N ALA A 371 13.16 -15.08 39.54
CA ALA A 371 13.41 -13.72 40.03
C ALA A 371 14.31 -13.73 41.29
N ARG A 372 15.25 -12.79 41.37
CA ARG A 372 15.89 -12.33 42.61
C ARG A 372 15.78 -10.81 42.67
N GLY A 373 15.26 -10.30 43.79
CA GLY A 373 15.15 -8.88 44.08
C GLY A 373 16.32 -8.32 44.90
N SER A 374 16.06 -7.13 45.47
CA SER A 374 16.93 -6.27 46.32
C SER A 374 17.78 -5.30 45.48
N THR A 375 17.82 -3.97 45.70
CA THR A 375 17.50 -3.14 46.87
C THR A 375 17.43 -1.67 46.44
N ALA A 376 16.56 -0.87 47.07
CA ALA A 376 16.55 0.60 46.98
C ALA A 376 17.67 1.23 47.83
N PRO A 377 17.98 2.53 47.62
CA PRO A 377 18.07 3.41 48.78
C PRO A 377 17.35 4.75 48.62
N THR A 378 17.09 5.28 49.80
CA THR A 378 16.35 6.46 50.24
C THR A 378 16.98 7.78 49.84
N ALA A 379 16.12 8.82 49.79
CA ALA A 379 16.38 10.24 49.64
C ALA A 379 17.41 10.84 50.63
N ILE A 380 17.95 12.03 50.27
CA ILE A 380 18.11 13.21 51.14
C ILE A 380 18.47 14.44 50.28
N GLN A 381 17.73 15.54 50.56
CA GLN A 381 17.94 16.98 50.32
C GLN A 381 18.10 17.55 48.91
#